data_AF-A0A2K8X3A5-F1
#
_entry.id   AF-A0A2K8X3A5-F1
#
_cell.length_a   1.000
_cell.length_b   1.000
_cell.length_c   1.000
_cell.angle_alpha   90.00
_cell.angle_beta   90.00
_cell.angle_gamma   90.00
#
_symmetry.space_group_name_H-M   'P 1'
#
loop_
_entity.id
_entity.type
_entity.pdbx_description
1 polymer ?
#
loop_
_entity_poly.entity_id
_entity_poly.type
_entity_poly.pdbx_seq_one_letter_code
_entity_poly.pdbx_strand_id
1 'polypeptide(L)'
;MKKTIVALSIIALVFTSCNKGVDTFLVQNQNIGLLTDSTQVKELKTIYANDSIISPIGGDEFSSTLNTIEIYEKGGKHLLSLTPKQLLDSTATISSIIIKDARFKTDKGITSASTFGDIKAKYTITKIQNSFKSASIFVKESDAFFLIDKKELPAEFRFDIKKTIESANIPDTAKIKSFMLGW
;
A
#
# COMPACT_ATOMS: atom_id res chain seq x y z
N MET A 1 29.50 -43.71 25.20
CA MET A 1 28.21 -43.77 24.45
C MET A 1 27.14 -42.78 24.92
N LYS A 2 27.33 -41.99 26.00
CA LYS A 2 26.33 -41.00 26.46
C LYS A 2 26.51 -39.57 25.89
N LYS A 3 27.71 -39.22 25.41
CA LYS A 3 28.02 -37.87 24.88
C LYS A 3 27.55 -37.65 23.43
N THR A 4 27.40 -38.72 22.65
CA THR A 4 26.91 -38.67 21.26
C THR A 4 25.39 -38.56 21.16
N ILE A 5 24.64 -38.97 22.17
CA ILE A 5 23.17 -38.86 22.19
C ILE A 5 22.74 -37.40 22.43
N VAL A 6 23.48 -36.65 23.24
CA VAL A 6 23.20 -35.22 23.51
C VAL A 6 23.43 -34.34 22.28
N ALA A 7 24.42 -34.68 21.45
CA ALA A 7 24.70 -33.95 20.21
C ALA A 7 23.60 -34.12 19.14
N LEU A 8 22.92 -35.28 19.13
CA LEU A 8 21.85 -35.57 18.17
C LEU A 8 20.54 -34.85 18.52
N SER A 9 20.30 -34.55 19.81
CA SER A 9 19.12 -33.80 20.25
C SER A 9 19.20 -32.30 19.97
N ILE A 10 20.38 -31.72 19.79
CA ILE A 10 20.54 -30.27 19.51
C ILE A 10 20.31 -29.94 18.02
N ILE A 11 20.56 -30.89 17.11
CA ILE A 11 20.35 -30.72 15.66
C ILE A 11 18.85 -30.81 15.27
N ALA A 12 18.02 -31.48 16.06
CA ALA A 12 16.59 -31.60 15.80
C ALA A 12 15.79 -30.31 16.08
N LEU A 13 16.36 -29.35 16.82
CA LEU A 13 15.69 -28.09 17.19
C LEU A 13 15.84 -26.95 16.16
N VAL A 14 16.60 -27.14 15.08
CA VAL A 14 16.86 -26.09 14.08
C VAL A 14 15.86 -26.11 12.91
N PHE A 15 15.00 -27.14 12.80
CA PHE A 15 14.05 -27.27 11.68
C PHE A 15 12.65 -26.72 11.92
N THR A 16 12.37 -26.09 13.06
CA THR A 16 11.13 -25.32 13.23
C THR A 16 11.27 -23.91 12.65
N SER A 17 11.73 -23.79 11.40
CA SER A 17 11.51 -22.57 10.64
C SER A 17 10.01 -22.52 10.33
N CYS A 18 9.36 -21.49 10.87
CA CYS A 18 7.92 -21.29 10.78
C CYS A 18 7.52 -21.19 9.30
N ASN A 19 6.87 -22.22 8.77
CA ASN A 19 6.36 -22.29 7.40
C ASN A 19 5.10 -21.41 7.24
N LYS A 20 5.17 -20.15 7.69
CA LYS A 20 4.13 -19.16 7.44
C LYS A 20 4.44 -18.58 6.07
N GLY A 21 3.65 -18.97 5.07
CA GLY A 21 3.70 -18.34 3.75
C GLY A 21 3.62 -16.82 3.88
N VAL A 22 4.22 -16.11 2.92
CA VAL A 22 4.20 -14.65 2.87
C VAL A 22 2.74 -14.16 2.87
N ASP A 23 2.38 -13.27 3.81
CA ASP A 23 1.06 -12.66 3.84
C ASP A 23 0.94 -11.66 2.68
N THR A 24 0.31 -12.11 1.59
CA THR A 24 0.14 -11.34 0.34
C THR A 24 -0.53 -9.98 0.57
N PHE A 25 -1.36 -9.85 1.62
CA PHE A 25 -2.13 -8.64 1.90
C PHE A 25 -1.52 -7.76 2.99
N LEU A 26 -0.35 -8.12 3.52
CA LEU A 26 0.35 -7.29 4.50
C LEU A 26 1.10 -6.16 3.78
N VAL A 27 0.83 -4.91 4.21
CA VAL A 27 1.50 -3.70 3.75
C VAL A 27 2.51 -3.26 4.79
N GLN A 28 3.77 -3.19 4.39
CA GLN A 28 4.90 -2.72 5.17
C GLN A 28 5.64 -1.64 4.38
N ASN A 29 6.56 -0.92 5.02
CA ASN A 29 7.25 0.21 4.39
C ASN A 29 7.98 -0.18 3.10
N GLN A 30 8.63 -1.34 3.07
CA GLN A 30 9.47 -1.77 1.94
C GLN A 30 8.84 -2.88 1.09
N ASN A 31 7.67 -3.40 1.49
CA ASN A 31 7.03 -4.50 0.76
C ASN A 31 5.51 -4.59 0.97
N ILE A 32 4.84 -5.13 -0.03
CA ILE A 32 3.45 -5.58 0.02
C ILE A 32 3.43 -7.05 -0.40
N GLY A 33 3.30 -7.95 0.57
CA GLY A 33 3.53 -9.38 0.31
C GLY A 33 4.91 -9.60 -0.31
N LEU A 34 4.94 -10.11 -1.55
CA LEU A 34 6.15 -10.37 -2.34
C LEU A 34 6.64 -9.15 -3.15
N LEU A 35 5.83 -8.11 -3.30
CA LEU A 35 6.21 -6.89 -4.04
C LEU A 35 7.11 -6.02 -3.15
N THR A 36 8.26 -5.58 -3.67
CA THR A 36 9.27 -4.76 -2.97
C THR A 36 9.65 -3.51 -3.76
N ASP A 37 10.32 -2.56 -3.12
CA ASP A 37 10.89 -1.34 -3.76
C ASP A 37 11.94 -1.61 -4.86
N SER A 38 12.54 -2.79 -4.84
CA SER A 38 13.47 -3.30 -5.85
C SER A 38 12.81 -4.10 -6.97
N THR A 39 11.52 -4.44 -6.84
CA THR A 39 10.80 -5.22 -7.85
C THR A 39 10.73 -4.45 -9.16
N GLN A 40 11.19 -5.08 -10.24
CA GLN A 40 11.09 -4.55 -11.60
C GLN A 40 9.72 -4.85 -12.21
N VAL A 41 9.26 -3.98 -13.10
CA VAL A 41 7.97 -4.13 -13.82
C VAL A 41 7.83 -5.51 -14.49
N LYS A 42 8.90 -6.08 -15.06
CA LYS A 42 8.88 -7.41 -15.70
C LYS A 42 8.56 -8.55 -14.73
N GLU A 43 8.89 -8.39 -13.45
CA GLU A 43 8.71 -9.41 -12.41
C GLU A 43 7.28 -9.48 -11.91
N LEU A 44 6.46 -8.44 -12.18
CA LEU A 44 5.04 -8.41 -11.81
C LEU A 44 4.27 -9.60 -12.38
N LYS A 45 4.60 -10.07 -13.59
CA LYS A 45 3.98 -11.26 -14.21
C LYS A 45 4.20 -12.54 -13.40
N THR A 46 5.28 -12.60 -12.63
CA THR A 46 5.59 -13.73 -11.76
C THR A 46 4.92 -13.57 -10.40
N ILE A 47 5.00 -12.38 -9.80
CA ILE A 47 4.40 -12.07 -8.49
C ILE A 47 2.87 -12.21 -8.53
N TYR A 48 2.26 -11.71 -9.61
CA TYR A 48 0.82 -11.68 -9.83
C TYR A 48 0.39 -12.68 -10.91
N ALA A 49 1.05 -13.85 -10.98
CA ALA A 49 0.79 -14.87 -12.00
C ALA A 49 -0.66 -15.42 -12.00
N ASN A 50 -1.36 -15.26 -10.88
CA ASN A 50 -2.77 -15.66 -10.73
C ASN A 50 -3.76 -14.53 -10.96
N ASP A 51 -3.29 -13.33 -11.23
CA ASP A 51 -4.08 -12.10 -11.35
C ASP A 51 -4.00 -11.55 -12.78
N SER A 52 -4.88 -10.60 -13.08
CA SER A 52 -4.90 -9.88 -14.34
C SER A 52 -4.11 -8.57 -14.21
N ILE A 53 -3.12 -8.38 -15.08
CA ILE A 53 -2.28 -7.18 -15.12
C ILE A 53 -2.65 -6.36 -16.37
N ILE A 54 -3.07 -5.11 -16.18
CA ILE A 54 -3.29 -4.16 -17.26
C ILE A 54 -2.15 -3.13 -17.21
N SER A 55 -1.29 -3.16 -18.23
CA SER A 55 -0.18 -2.22 -18.36
C SER A 55 -0.48 -1.12 -19.38
N PRO A 56 0.18 0.04 -19.26
CA PRO A 56 0.21 1.05 -20.31
C PRO A 56 0.61 0.48 -21.67
N ILE A 57 -0.08 0.89 -22.73
CA ILE A 57 0.32 0.60 -24.11
C ILE A 57 0.99 1.86 -24.66
N GLY A 58 2.22 1.74 -25.15
CA GLY A 58 2.91 2.84 -25.81
C GLY A 58 2.25 3.20 -27.13
N GLY A 59 2.12 4.50 -27.43
CA GLY A 59 1.54 5.02 -28.68
C GLY A 59 0.11 5.58 -28.57
N ASP A 60 -0.53 5.48 -27.41
CA ASP A 60 -1.79 6.18 -27.12
C ASP A 60 -1.50 7.44 -26.28
N GLU A 61 -0.94 8.46 -26.96
CA GLU A 61 -0.54 9.75 -26.36
C GLU A 61 -1.74 10.56 -25.81
N PHE A 62 -2.97 10.09 -26.03
CA PHE A 62 -4.20 10.74 -25.60
C PHE A 62 -4.82 10.13 -24.34
N SER A 63 -4.36 8.95 -23.91
CA SER A 63 -4.87 8.30 -22.70
C SER A 63 -4.08 8.74 -21.47
N SER A 64 -4.48 9.88 -20.90
CA SER A 64 -4.00 10.43 -19.61
C SER A 64 -4.11 9.46 -18.41
N THR A 65 -4.72 8.29 -18.62
CA THR A 65 -4.94 7.21 -17.66
C THR A 65 -3.90 6.08 -17.70
N LEU A 66 -2.99 6.04 -18.69
CA LEU A 66 -2.06 4.92 -18.89
C LEU A 66 -0.67 5.15 -18.27
N ASN A 67 -0.56 5.84 -17.14
CA ASN A 67 0.74 5.93 -16.44
C ASN A 67 0.88 4.91 -15.31
N THR A 68 -0.17 4.13 -15.06
CA THR A 68 -0.24 3.14 -14.00
C THR A 68 -0.43 1.74 -14.56
N ILE A 69 0.15 0.77 -13.86
CA ILE A 69 -0.08 -0.66 -14.06
C ILE A 69 -1.14 -1.09 -13.06
N GLU A 70 -2.23 -1.65 -13.55
CA GLU A 70 -3.39 -2.01 -12.74
C GLU A 70 -3.42 -3.53 -12.50
N ILE A 71 -3.57 -3.94 -11.24
CA ILE A 71 -3.62 -5.35 -10.83
C ILE A 71 -5.04 -5.69 -10.37
N TYR A 72 -5.63 -6.71 -10.99
CA TYR A 72 -6.98 -7.19 -10.70
C TYR A 72 -6.98 -8.68 -10.35
N GLU A 73 -7.77 -9.07 -9.36
CA GLU A 73 -8.04 -10.48 -9.11
C GLU A 73 -8.85 -11.09 -10.27
N LYS A 74 -8.77 -12.41 -10.49
CA LYS A 74 -9.55 -13.13 -11.52
C LYS A 74 -11.07 -12.85 -11.49
N GLY A 75 -11.62 -12.41 -10.36
CA GLY A 75 -13.01 -11.97 -10.22
C GLY A 75 -13.29 -10.53 -10.67
N GLY A 76 -12.30 -9.81 -11.21
CA GLY A 76 -12.42 -8.41 -11.66
C GLY A 76 -12.25 -7.36 -10.56
N LYS A 77 -11.94 -7.77 -9.32
CA LYS A 77 -11.74 -6.84 -8.21
C LYS A 77 -10.39 -6.14 -8.33
N HIS A 78 -10.40 -4.81 -8.27
CA HIS A 78 -9.19 -4.00 -8.33
C HIS A 78 -8.38 -4.10 -7.04
N LEU A 79 -7.17 -4.66 -7.12
CA LEU A 79 -6.26 -4.81 -5.99
C LEU A 79 -5.40 -3.56 -5.79
N LEU A 80 -4.56 -3.26 -6.78
CA LEU A 80 -3.50 -2.26 -6.69
C LEU A 80 -3.40 -1.45 -8.00
N SER A 81 -3.01 -0.18 -7.88
CA SER A 81 -2.51 0.64 -8.99
C SER A 81 -1.04 0.99 -8.74
N LEU A 82 -0.15 0.56 -9.63
CA LEU A 82 1.30 0.71 -9.48
C LEU A 82 1.80 1.78 -10.45
N THR A 83 2.56 2.76 -9.95
CA THR A 83 3.24 3.75 -10.79
C THR A 83 4.72 3.39 -10.87
N PRO A 84 5.26 3.03 -12.05
CA PRO A 84 6.69 2.77 -12.21
C PRO A 84 7.51 4.07 -12.16
N LYS A 85 8.79 3.97 -11.77
CA LYS A 85 9.73 5.11 -11.78
C LYS A 85 10.00 5.63 -13.20
N GLN A 86 9.92 4.75 -14.20
CA GLN A 86 10.03 5.10 -15.61
C GLN A 86 8.95 4.39 -16.41
N LEU A 87 8.19 5.15 -17.19
CA LEU A 87 7.10 4.63 -18.02
C LEU A 87 7.65 3.76 -19.15
N LEU A 88 6.92 2.68 -19.46
CA LEU A 88 7.24 1.75 -20.54
C LEU A 88 8.63 1.07 -20.45
N ASP A 89 9.27 1.10 -19.27
CA ASP A 89 10.51 0.40 -19.00
C ASP A 89 10.26 -0.82 -18.09
N SER A 90 10.50 -2.01 -18.64
CA SER A 90 10.29 -3.28 -17.92
C SER A 90 11.29 -3.52 -16.77
N THR A 91 12.42 -2.82 -16.78
CA THR A 91 13.47 -2.89 -15.75
C THR A 91 13.32 -1.82 -14.68
N ALA A 92 12.46 -0.83 -14.90
CA ALA A 92 12.14 0.17 -13.90
C ALA A 92 11.50 -0.46 -12.68
N THR A 93 11.79 0.10 -11.50
CA THR A 93 11.15 -0.30 -10.25
C THR A 93 9.88 0.52 -10.00
N ILE A 94 9.11 0.12 -9.00
CA ILE A 94 7.86 0.80 -8.63
C ILE A 94 8.17 2.02 -7.76
N SER A 95 7.53 3.15 -8.06
CA SER A 95 7.64 4.39 -7.29
C SER A 95 6.51 4.56 -6.28
N SER A 96 5.29 4.14 -6.63
CA SER A 96 4.19 4.22 -5.68
C SER A 96 3.10 3.21 -5.99
N ILE A 97 2.36 2.85 -4.94
CA ILE A 97 1.29 1.88 -4.97
C ILE A 97 0.06 2.49 -4.33
N ILE A 98 -1.05 2.55 -5.04
CA ILE A 98 -2.36 2.85 -4.46
C ILE A 98 -3.03 1.52 -4.12
N ILE A 99 -3.37 1.33 -2.86
CA ILE A 99 -4.05 0.15 -2.35
C ILE A 99 -5.56 0.39 -2.39
N LYS A 100 -6.30 -0.46 -3.11
CA LYS A 100 -7.76 -0.30 -3.29
C LYS A 100 -8.58 -1.39 -2.59
N ASP A 101 -8.07 -2.61 -2.49
CA ASP A 101 -8.77 -3.71 -1.86
C ASP A 101 -8.66 -3.68 -0.32
N ALA A 102 -9.79 -3.82 0.38
CA ALA A 102 -9.86 -3.80 1.84
C ALA A 102 -9.19 -4.98 2.56
N ARG A 103 -8.83 -6.06 1.84
CA ARG A 103 -8.04 -7.16 2.40
C ARG A 103 -6.63 -6.71 2.80
N PHE A 104 -6.09 -5.71 2.12
CA PHE A 104 -4.78 -5.17 2.45
C PHE A 104 -4.81 -4.39 3.75
N LYS A 105 -3.86 -4.72 4.64
CA LYS A 105 -3.74 -4.14 5.97
C LYS A 105 -2.30 -3.72 6.23
N THR A 106 -2.12 -2.59 6.88
CA THR A 106 -0.80 -2.22 7.41
C THR A 106 -0.39 -3.15 8.55
N ASP A 107 0.87 -3.11 8.95
CA ASP A 107 1.40 -3.76 10.16
C ASP A 107 0.61 -3.40 11.44
N LYS A 108 0.07 -2.18 11.52
CA LYS A 108 -0.85 -1.75 12.60
C LYS A 108 -2.32 -2.07 12.32
N GLY A 109 -2.63 -2.74 11.22
CA GLY A 109 -3.98 -3.18 10.88
C GLY A 109 -4.92 -2.06 10.44
N ILE A 110 -4.42 -1.04 9.73
CA ILE A 110 -5.27 -0.08 8.99
C ILE A 110 -5.55 -0.64 7.60
N THR A 111 -6.80 -0.55 7.16
CA THR A 111 -7.27 -1.00 5.84
C THR A 111 -8.02 0.13 5.14
N SER A 112 -8.37 -0.02 3.85
CA SER A 112 -9.21 0.97 3.14
C SER A 112 -10.61 1.18 3.74
N ALA A 113 -11.04 0.33 4.68
CA ALA A 113 -12.30 0.47 5.40
C ALA A 113 -12.18 1.24 6.73
N SER A 114 -10.96 1.58 7.17
CA SER A 114 -10.71 2.30 8.42
C SER A 114 -11.14 3.77 8.37
N THR A 115 -11.17 4.41 9.54
CA THR A 115 -11.47 5.84 9.68
C THR A 115 -10.24 6.68 10.04
N PHE A 116 -10.39 7.99 10.00
CA PHE A 116 -9.39 8.92 10.50
C PHE A 116 -9.10 8.71 12.00
N GLY A 117 -10.12 8.41 12.81
CA GLY A 117 -9.97 8.06 14.22
C GLY A 117 -9.07 6.83 14.42
N ASP A 118 -9.23 5.79 13.59
CA ASP A 118 -8.37 4.60 13.64
C ASP A 118 -6.91 4.95 13.35
N ILE A 119 -6.66 5.83 12.37
CA ILE A 119 -5.31 6.30 12.05
C ILE A 119 -4.71 7.04 13.24
N LYS A 120 -5.44 8.01 13.82
CA LYS A 120 -5.01 8.76 15.00
C LYS A 120 -4.69 7.88 16.19
N ALA A 121 -5.46 6.81 16.39
CA ALA A 121 -5.26 5.89 17.51
C ALA A 121 -3.98 5.04 17.37
N LYS A 122 -3.51 4.80 16.14
CA LYS A 122 -2.41 3.86 15.86
C LYS A 122 -1.14 4.54 15.36
N TYR A 123 -1.22 5.75 14.83
CA TYR A 123 -0.12 6.45 14.16
C TYR A 123 0.04 7.89 14.65
N THR A 124 1.28 8.37 14.62
CA THR A 124 1.59 9.77 14.87
C THR A 124 1.47 10.55 13.57
N ILE A 125 0.48 11.45 13.46
CA ILE A 125 0.31 12.31 12.27
C ILE A 125 1.43 13.34 12.22
N THR A 126 2.15 13.39 11.10
CA THR A 126 3.26 14.33 10.88
C THR A 126 2.88 15.51 10.00
N LYS A 127 2.01 15.27 9.01
CA LYS A 127 1.57 16.30 8.06
C LYS A 127 0.21 15.96 7.49
N ILE A 128 -0.62 16.99 7.30
CA ILE A 128 -1.86 16.91 6.53
C ILE A 128 -1.70 17.81 5.31
N GLN A 129 -1.79 17.25 4.12
CA GLN A 129 -1.69 17.99 2.87
C GLN A 129 -3.06 18.09 2.21
N ASN A 130 -3.51 19.33 2.02
CA ASN A 130 -4.74 19.64 1.30
C ASN A 130 -4.51 19.52 -0.22
N SER A 131 -5.37 18.77 -0.91
CA SER A 131 -5.40 18.68 -2.37
C SER A 131 -6.83 18.84 -2.89
N PHE A 132 -7.00 18.98 -4.21
CA PHE A 132 -8.30 19.23 -4.82
C PHE A 132 -9.37 18.17 -4.51
N LYS A 133 -8.99 16.88 -4.47
CA LYS A 133 -9.95 15.77 -4.26
C LYS A 133 -9.86 15.12 -2.88
N SER A 134 -8.78 15.33 -2.14
CA SER A 134 -8.54 14.66 -0.87
C SER A 134 -7.64 15.45 0.07
N ALA A 135 -7.63 15.08 1.34
CA ALA A 135 -6.56 15.41 2.28
C ALA A 135 -5.66 14.19 2.46
N SER A 136 -4.35 14.35 2.25
CA SER A 136 -3.35 13.30 2.47
C SER A 136 -2.82 13.39 3.89
N ILE A 137 -2.93 12.30 4.65
CA ILE A 137 -2.49 12.18 6.04
C ILE A 137 -1.18 11.39 6.05
N PHE A 138 -0.08 12.07 6.34
CA PHE A 138 1.23 11.47 6.50
C PHE A 138 1.46 11.11 7.96
N VAL A 139 2.09 9.97 8.20
CA VAL A 139 2.34 9.41 9.53
C VAL A 139 3.84 9.17 9.73
N LYS A 140 4.28 9.08 10.98
CA LYS A 140 5.71 8.94 11.31
C LYS A 140 6.21 7.51 11.11
N GLU A 141 5.38 6.53 11.43
CA GLU A 141 5.79 5.13 11.55
C GLU A 141 5.70 4.35 10.23
N SER A 142 5.17 4.96 9.17
CA SER A 142 5.03 4.32 7.87
C SER A 142 5.27 5.28 6.72
N ASP A 143 5.81 4.72 5.63
CA ASP A 143 5.92 5.41 4.34
C ASP A 143 4.57 5.42 3.60
N ALA A 144 3.56 4.74 4.13
CA ALA A 144 2.19 4.86 3.66
C ALA A 144 1.56 6.18 4.15
N PHE A 145 0.77 6.81 3.27
CA PHE A 145 -0.10 7.92 3.63
C PHE A 145 -1.55 7.62 3.24
N PHE A 146 -2.47 8.19 4.00
CA PHE A 146 -3.89 7.90 3.90
C PHE A 146 -4.62 9.04 3.21
N LEU A 147 -5.56 8.73 2.31
CA LEU A 147 -6.35 9.72 1.61
C LEU A 147 -7.75 9.80 2.22
N ILE A 148 -8.11 10.96 2.74
CA ILE A 148 -9.50 11.28 3.14
C ILE A 148 -10.16 12.04 2.00
N ASP A 149 -11.34 11.59 1.54
CA ASP A 149 -12.08 12.32 0.50
C ASP A 149 -12.55 13.67 1.03
N LYS A 150 -12.51 14.72 0.20
CA LYS A 150 -13.00 16.06 0.59
C LYS A 150 -14.44 16.05 1.10
N LYS A 151 -15.28 15.13 0.62
CA LYS A 151 -16.67 14.99 1.05
C LYS A 151 -16.82 14.68 2.55
N GLU A 152 -15.82 14.05 3.15
CA GLU A 152 -15.79 13.71 4.58
C GLU A 152 -15.42 14.91 5.47
N LEU A 153 -14.94 16.01 4.88
CA LEU A 153 -14.50 17.20 5.62
C LEU A 153 -15.62 18.25 5.76
N PRO A 154 -15.52 19.17 6.72
CA PRO A 154 -16.38 20.36 6.79
C PRO A 154 -16.39 21.16 5.49
N ALA A 155 -17.52 21.82 5.21
CA ALA A 155 -17.77 22.51 3.94
C ALA A 155 -16.68 23.53 3.61
N GLU A 156 -16.12 24.22 4.61
CA GLU A 156 -15.12 25.25 4.38
C GLU A 156 -13.80 24.74 3.79
N PHE A 157 -13.50 23.44 3.93
CA PHE A 157 -12.31 22.80 3.38
C PHE A 157 -12.56 22.10 2.05
N ARG A 158 -13.82 21.95 1.61
CA ARG A 158 -14.14 21.17 0.39
C ARG A 158 -13.71 21.85 -0.90
N PHE A 159 -13.72 23.18 -0.93
CA PHE A 159 -13.54 23.98 -2.15
C PHE A 159 -12.29 24.85 -2.13
N ASP A 160 -11.63 25.00 -0.97
CA ASP A 160 -10.44 25.82 -0.81
C ASP A 160 -9.21 24.94 -0.50
N ILE A 161 -8.32 24.83 -1.48
CA ILE A 161 -7.07 24.06 -1.35
C ILE A 161 -5.97 24.82 -0.60
N LYS A 162 -6.11 26.14 -0.43
CA LYS A 162 -5.13 26.99 0.26
C LYS A 162 -5.32 26.96 1.78
N LYS A 163 -6.51 26.58 2.25
CA LYS A 163 -6.76 26.40 3.67
C LYS A 163 -5.96 25.23 4.22
N THR A 164 -5.23 25.51 5.28
CA THR A 164 -4.59 24.48 6.11
C THR A 164 -5.66 23.66 6.80
N ILE A 165 -5.53 22.34 6.76
CA ILE A 165 -6.38 21.40 7.48
C ILE A 165 -5.55 20.87 8.63
N GLU A 166 -6.05 21.03 9.85
CA GLU A 166 -5.47 20.43 11.04
C GLU A 166 -6.20 19.15 11.42
N SER A 167 -5.57 18.30 12.23
CA SER A 167 -6.16 17.05 12.69
C SER A 167 -7.49 17.26 13.42
N ALA A 168 -7.67 18.40 14.09
CA ALA A 168 -8.91 18.75 14.78
C ALA A 168 -10.08 19.06 13.82
N ASN A 169 -9.79 19.37 12.55
CA ASN A 169 -10.81 19.69 11.56
C ASN A 169 -11.36 18.46 10.82
N ILE A 170 -10.74 17.29 11.01
CA ILE A 170 -11.15 16.04 10.37
C ILE A 170 -11.96 15.22 11.38
N PRO A 171 -13.24 14.91 11.10
CA PRO A 171 -14.05 14.06 11.97
C PRO A 171 -13.39 12.69 12.17
N ASP A 172 -13.41 12.15 13.39
CA ASP A 172 -12.85 10.81 13.65
C ASP A 172 -13.61 9.70 12.88
N THR A 173 -14.86 9.93 12.51
CA THR A 173 -15.67 9.02 11.69
C THR A 173 -15.40 9.13 10.19
N ALA A 174 -14.58 10.09 9.75
CA ALA A 174 -14.26 10.29 8.34
C ALA A 174 -13.62 9.03 7.77
N LYS A 175 -14.22 8.46 6.74
CA LYS A 175 -13.73 7.24 6.11
C LYS A 175 -12.49 7.51 5.28
N ILE A 176 -11.53 6.59 5.31
CA ILE A 176 -10.44 6.66 4.35
C ILE A 176 -10.95 6.22 2.98
N LYS A 177 -10.53 6.94 1.94
CA LYS A 177 -10.84 6.62 0.55
C LYS A 177 -9.96 5.49 0.05
N SER A 178 -8.67 5.60 0.35
CA SER A 178 -7.61 4.64 0.03
C SER A 178 -6.35 5.05 0.79
N PHE A 179 -5.31 4.23 0.71
CA PHE A 179 -3.99 4.62 1.16
C PHE A 179 -2.95 4.24 0.12
N MET A 180 -1.83 4.94 0.15
CA MET A 180 -0.81 4.87 -0.87
C MET A 180 0.53 4.67 -0.20
N LEU A 181 1.35 3.79 -0.74
CA LEU A 181 2.73 3.56 -0.33
C LEU A 181 3.66 4.18 -1.36
N GLY A 182 4.66 4.93 -0.92
CA GLY A 182 5.68 5.54 -1.79
C GLY A 182 7.08 4.93 -1.55
N TRP A 183 7.82 4.72 -2.64
CA TRP A 183 9.17 4.14 -2.73
C TRP A 183 10.09 4.96 -3.67
#